data_AF-A0A1X1A8I5-F1
#
_entry.id   AF-A0A1X1A8I5-F1
#
_cell.length_a   1.000
_cell.length_b   1.000
_cell.length_c   1.000
_cell.angle_alpha   90.00
_cell.angle_beta   90.00
_cell.angle_gamma   90.00
#
_symmetry.space_group_name_H-M   'P 1'
#
loop_
_entity.id
_entity.type
_entity.pdbx_description
1 polymer ?
#
loop_
_entity_poly.entity_id
_entity_poly.type
_entity_poly.pdbx_seq_one_letter_code
_entity_poly.pdbx_strand_id
1 'polypeptide(L)'
;MSRKEFDVPAAVKLTAAAGLRSCAELHTELGAELTLCQVQALHQAARKACNDALINEKKILTRASPLLPQAIRRGMASPDAAVHDYKEWFGGRAAKFAAPGSVASMFSPAAYLAALYREAKKLYPAGNSWHIDTRRPDLKNLVLSQVNLDTPVSALSLSNAILMERLGEHGDTLEGLSNH
;
A
#
# COMPACT_ATOMS: atom_id res chain seq x y z
N MET A 1 23.87 -24.76 -20.64
CA MET A 1 22.59 -24.12 -21.00
C MET A 1 22.68 -22.64 -20.65
N SER A 2 22.96 -21.80 -21.65
CA SER A 2 23.07 -20.35 -21.46
C SER A 2 21.73 -19.79 -21.02
N ARG A 3 21.69 -19.24 -19.80
CA ARG A 3 20.62 -18.37 -19.33
C ARG A 3 20.69 -17.13 -20.22
N LYS A 4 19.87 -17.07 -21.29
CA LYS A 4 19.66 -15.83 -22.04
C LYS A 4 19.16 -14.82 -21.01
N GLU A 5 20.00 -13.87 -20.64
CA GLU A 5 19.53 -12.66 -19.98
C GLU A 5 18.57 -12.01 -20.97
N PHE A 6 17.29 -12.17 -20.70
CA PHE A 6 16.27 -11.38 -21.37
C PHE A 6 16.60 -9.94 -21.03
N ASP A 7 16.84 -9.13 -22.06
CA ASP A 7 16.98 -7.68 -21.90
C ASP A 7 15.59 -7.16 -21.52
N VAL A 8 15.30 -7.23 -20.21
CA VAL A 8 14.01 -6.82 -19.67
C VAL A 8 14.00 -5.30 -19.69
N PRO A 9 13.01 -4.64 -20.33
CA PRO A 9 12.98 -3.19 -20.46
C PRO A 9 13.16 -2.52 -19.10
N ALA A 10 13.79 -1.34 -19.08
CA ALA A 10 14.17 -0.64 -17.85
C ALA A 10 13.01 -0.45 -16.84
N ALA A 11 11.76 -0.49 -17.32
CA ALA A 11 10.54 -0.47 -16.52
C ALA A 11 10.33 -1.68 -15.59
N VAL A 12 10.98 -2.83 -15.85
CA VAL A 12 10.87 -4.07 -15.05
C VAL A 12 12.07 -4.26 -14.11
N LYS A 13 12.97 -3.27 -14.02
CA LYS A 13 14.22 -3.38 -13.22
C LYS A 13 14.02 -3.69 -11.73
N LEU A 14 12.82 -3.51 -11.18
CA LEU A 14 12.43 -4.19 -9.93
C LEU A 14 11.49 -5.35 -10.23
N THR A 15 12.07 -6.52 -10.49
CA THR A 15 11.33 -7.78 -10.69
C THR A 15 10.34 -8.05 -9.55
N ALA A 16 10.69 -7.71 -8.31
CA ALA A 16 9.78 -7.87 -7.16
C ALA A 16 8.56 -6.92 -7.20
N ALA A 17 8.74 -5.66 -7.64
CA ALA A 17 7.65 -4.69 -7.71
C ALA A 17 6.60 -5.08 -8.77
N ALA A 18 7.04 -5.68 -9.87
CA ALA A 18 6.15 -6.22 -10.89
C ALA A 18 5.22 -7.34 -10.35
N GLY A 19 5.59 -7.99 -9.24
CA GLY A 19 4.78 -9.03 -8.60
C GLY A 19 3.48 -8.52 -7.97
N LEU A 20 3.36 -7.20 -7.75
CA LEU A 20 2.14 -6.57 -7.20
C LEU A 20 1.05 -6.32 -8.26
N ARG A 21 1.38 -6.43 -9.55
CA ARG A 21 0.47 -6.20 -10.67
C ARG A 21 -0.17 -7.51 -11.14
N SER A 22 -1.35 -7.41 -11.74
CA SER A 22 -1.98 -8.58 -12.35
C SER A 22 -1.25 -9.01 -13.63
N CYS A 23 -1.37 -10.29 -14.01
CA CYS A 23 -0.80 -10.76 -15.28
C CYS A 23 -1.41 -10.05 -16.50
N ALA A 24 -2.69 -9.65 -16.39
CA ALA A 24 -3.38 -8.92 -17.45
C ALA A 24 -2.82 -7.49 -17.62
N GLU A 25 -2.60 -6.77 -16.52
CA GLU A 25 -1.93 -5.45 -16.56
C GLU A 25 -0.56 -5.55 -17.22
N LEU A 26 0.27 -6.52 -16.81
CA LEU A 26 1.59 -6.73 -17.40
C LEU A 26 1.50 -7.04 -18.90
N HIS A 27 0.51 -7.82 -19.33
CA HIS A 27 0.30 -8.11 -20.74
C HIS A 27 -0.14 -6.87 -21.52
N THR A 28 -0.99 -6.01 -20.95
CA THR A 28 -1.39 -4.76 -21.62
C THR A 28 -0.22 -3.78 -21.78
N GLU A 29 0.71 -3.76 -20.83
CA GLU A 29 1.90 -2.89 -20.89
C GLU A 29 2.99 -3.44 -21.81
N LEU A 30 3.23 -4.76 -21.80
CA LEU A 30 4.36 -5.43 -22.48
C LEU A 30 3.96 -6.16 -23.77
N GLY A 31 2.67 -6.14 -24.14
CA GLY A 31 2.10 -6.97 -25.21
C GLY A 31 2.64 -6.69 -26.61
N ALA A 32 3.36 -5.59 -26.82
CA ALA A 32 4.06 -5.29 -28.07
C ALA A 32 5.42 -6.00 -28.19
N GLU A 33 6.06 -6.34 -27.07
CA GLU A 33 7.46 -6.82 -27.03
C GLU A 33 7.58 -8.29 -26.64
N LEU A 34 6.64 -8.81 -25.84
CA LEU A 34 6.69 -10.17 -25.31
C LEU A 34 5.45 -11.00 -25.67
N THR A 35 5.69 -12.29 -25.87
CA THR A 35 4.60 -13.28 -26.01
C THR A 35 3.94 -13.55 -24.65
N LEU A 36 2.66 -13.99 -24.68
CA LEU A 36 1.90 -14.31 -23.47
C LEU A 36 2.63 -15.28 -22.52
N CYS A 37 3.30 -16.30 -23.05
CA CYS A 37 4.05 -17.28 -22.27
C CYS A 37 5.23 -16.62 -21.52
N GLN A 38 5.94 -15.70 -22.17
CA GLN A 38 7.03 -14.95 -21.55
C GLN A 38 6.52 -14.02 -20.45
N VAL A 39 5.38 -13.34 -20.67
CA VAL A 39 4.73 -12.50 -19.65
C VAL A 39 4.32 -13.32 -18.43
N GLN A 40 3.76 -14.50 -18.63
CA GLN A 40 3.39 -15.40 -17.53
C GLN A 40 4.62 -15.89 -16.75
N ALA A 41 5.69 -16.29 -17.43
CA ALA A 41 6.93 -16.71 -16.80
C ALA A 41 7.57 -15.56 -15.98
N LEU A 42 7.57 -14.34 -16.54
CA LEU A 42 8.02 -13.14 -15.87
C LEU A 42 7.16 -12.84 -14.62
N HIS A 43 5.82 -12.90 -14.75
CA HIS A 43 4.91 -12.69 -13.63
C HIS A 43 5.13 -13.70 -12.50
N GLN A 44 5.33 -14.98 -12.82
CA GLN A 44 5.63 -16.02 -11.83
C GLN A 44 6.96 -15.75 -11.11
N ALA A 45 8.02 -15.39 -11.86
CA ALA A 45 9.31 -15.05 -11.29
C ALA A 45 9.23 -13.80 -10.39
N ALA A 46 8.51 -12.77 -10.84
CA ALA A 46 8.24 -11.55 -10.08
C ALA A 46 7.48 -11.84 -8.77
N ARG A 47 6.44 -12.68 -8.84
CA ARG A 47 5.65 -13.07 -7.67
C ARG A 47 6.47 -13.89 -6.68
N LYS A 48 7.35 -14.77 -7.17
CA LYS A 48 8.31 -15.49 -6.32
C LYS A 48 9.24 -14.52 -5.59
N ALA A 49 9.87 -13.59 -6.31
CA ALA A 49 10.75 -12.60 -5.71
C ALA A 49 10.03 -11.72 -4.66
N CYS A 50 8.79 -11.30 -4.95
CA CYS A 50 7.95 -10.56 -4.00
C CYS A 50 7.64 -11.38 -2.72
N ASN A 51 7.28 -12.66 -2.88
CA ASN A 51 7.02 -13.55 -1.76
C ASN A 51 8.28 -13.78 -0.92
N ASP A 52 9.42 -13.98 -1.56
CA ASP A 52 10.71 -14.18 -0.90
C ASP A 52 11.09 -12.94 -0.06
N ALA A 53 10.90 -11.73 -0.61
CA ALA A 53 11.10 -10.48 0.11
C ALA A 53 10.16 -10.33 1.32
N LEU A 54 8.88 -10.67 1.15
CA LEU A 54 7.88 -10.62 2.22
C LEU A 54 8.18 -11.64 3.33
N ILE A 55 8.64 -12.84 2.98
CA ILE A 55 9.09 -13.85 3.94
C ILE A 55 10.32 -13.34 4.70
N ASN A 56 11.27 -12.70 4.00
CA ASN A 56 12.46 -12.14 4.65
C ASN A 56 12.09 -11.04 5.64
N GLU A 57 11.23 -10.09 5.25
CA GLU A 57 10.73 -9.04 6.14
C GLU A 57 10.06 -9.64 7.39
N LYS A 58 9.13 -10.58 7.21
CA LYS A 58 8.46 -11.24 8.34
C LYS A 58 9.44 -11.95 9.27
N LYS A 59 10.47 -12.62 8.73
CA LYS A 59 11.52 -13.27 9.52
C LYS A 59 12.28 -12.24 10.36
N ILE A 60 12.67 -11.11 9.78
CA ILE A 60 13.37 -10.03 10.48
C ILE A 60 12.50 -9.47 11.60
N LEU A 61 11.24 -9.11 11.32
CA LEU A 61 10.33 -8.52 12.30
C LEU A 61 9.96 -9.49 13.42
N THR A 62 9.66 -10.76 13.11
CA THR A 62 9.33 -11.76 14.13
C THR A 62 10.50 -11.97 15.10
N ARG A 63 11.74 -12.02 14.60
CA ARG A 63 12.94 -12.20 15.43
C ARG A 63 13.29 -10.97 16.25
N ALA A 64 12.99 -9.78 15.74
CA ALA A 64 13.19 -8.50 16.44
C ALA A 64 12.12 -8.22 17.51
N SER A 65 11.09 -9.07 17.62
CA SER A 65 9.98 -8.86 18.56
C SER A 65 10.47 -8.71 20.01
N PRO A 66 10.03 -7.65 20.72
CA PRO A 66 10.42 -7.42 22.10
C PRO A 66 9.89 -8.50 23.05
N LEU A 67 8.81 -9.20 22.66
CA LEU A 67 8.17 -10.24 23.45
C LEU A 67 8.95 -11.57 23.47
N LEU A 68 9.95 -11.73 22.59
CA LEU A 68 10.75 -12.95 22.57
C LEU A 68 11.75 -12.97 23.74
N PRO A 69 11.77 -14.05 24.56
CA PRO A 69 12.75 -14.24 25.61
C PRO A 69 14.18 -14.12 25.08
N GLN A 70 15.06 -13.48 25.86
CA GLN A 70 16.46 -13.25 25.44
C GLN A 70 17.21 -14.55 25.12
N ALA A 71 16.91 -15.65 25.82
CA ALA A 71 17.49 -16.97 25.55
C ALA A 71 17.14 -17.49 24.15
N ILE A 72 15.87 -17.35 23.73
CA ILE A 72 15.41 -17.73 22.38
C ILE A 72 16.06 -16.79 21.35
N ARG A 73 16.17 -15.50 21.66
CA ARG A 73 16.81 -14.51 20.78
C ARG A 73 18.28 -14.82 20.51
N ARG A 74 19.02 -15.26 21.54
CA ARG A 74 20.44 -15.66 21.43
C ARG A 74 20.63 -17.02 20.74
N GLY A 75 19.66 -17.93 20.89
CA GLY A 75 19.69 -19.26 20.25
C GLY A 75 19.29 -19.25 18.78
N MET A 76 18.57 -18.23 18.31
CA MET A 76 18.37 -17.98 16.89
C MET A 76 19.67 -17.41 16.29
N ALA A 77 20.15 -17.99 15.19
CA ALA A 77 21.36 -17.52 14.49
C ALA A 77 21.36 -15.99 14.37
N SER A 78 22.46 -15.36 14.82
CA SER A 78 22.55 -13.91 15.03
C SER A 78 22.02 -13.16 13.81
N PRO A 79 20.97 -12.34 13.98
CA PRO A 79 20.35 -11.62 12.89
C PRO A 79 21.07 -10.28 12.62
N ASP A 80 22.21 -10.01 13.27
CA ASP A 80 22.79 -8.66 13.33
C ASP A 80 23.05 -8.05 11.96
N ALA A 81 23.58 -8.81 10.98
CA ALA A 81 23.83 -8.27 9.64
C ALA A 81 22.51 -7.89 8.92
N ALA A 82 21.54 -8.81 8.85
CA ALA A 82 20.27 -8.56 8.17
C ALA A 82 19.38 -7.52 8.88
N VAL A 83 19.46 -7.43 10.22
CA VAL A 83 18.75 -6.42 11.01
C VAL A 83 19.43 -5.06 10.88
N HIS A 84 20.76 -5.02 10.80
CA HIS A 84 21.51 -3.79 10.56
C HIS A 84 21.18 -3.20 9.19
N ASP A 85 21.26 -4.00 8.13
CA ASP A 85 20.90 -3.59 6.77
C ASP A 85 19.44 -3.11 6.70
N TYR A 86 18.52 -3.84 7.33
CA TYR A 86 17.11 -3.44 7.40
C TYR A 86 16.89 -2.15 8.20
N LYS A 87 17.67 -1.92 9.27
CA LYS A 87 17.62 -0.68 10.05
C LYS A 87 18.08 0.51 9.23
N GLU A 88 19.13 0.35 8.42
CA GLU A 88 19.64 1.38 7.52
C GLU A 88 18.62 1.72 6.42
N TRP A 89 18.04 0.71 5.77
CA TRP A 89 17.07 0.93 4.69
C TRP A 89 15.71 1.48 5.17
N PHE A 90 15.25 1.08 6.37
CA PHE A 90 13.89 1.38 6.85
C PHE A 90 13.85 2.18 8.16
N GLY A 91 14.92 2.92 8.48
CA GLY A 91 14.94 3.88 9.60
C GLY A 91 14.66 3.26 10.97
N GLY A 92 15.07 2.00 11.17
CA GLY A 92 14.87 1.28 12.42
C GLY A 92 13.43 0.86 12.71
N ARG A 93 12.60 0.65 11.68
CA ARG A 93 11.24 0.08 11.83
C ARG A 93 11.22 -1.22 12.66
N ALA A 94 12.22 -2.09 12.50
CA ALA A 94 12.34 -3.33 13.26
C ALA A 94 12.59 -3.13 14.77
N ALA A 95 12.92 -1.92 15.22
CA ALA A 95 13.05 -1.60 16.66
C ALA A 95 11.81 -0.90 17.24
N LYS A 96 10.86 -0.46 16.39
CA LYS A 96 9.70 0.36 16.77
C LYS A 96 8.42 -0.46 16.64
N PHE A 97 8.09 -1.24 17.67
CA PHE A 97 6.84 -1.99 17.71
C PHE A 97 5.70 -1.13 18.26
N ALA A 98 4.56 -1.14 17.58
CA ALA A 98 3.35 -0.46 18.01
C ALA A 98 2.49 -1.36 18.90
N ALA A 99 1.71 -0.76 19.81
CA ALA A 99 0.70 -1.47 20.58
C ALA A 99 -0.46 -1.94 19.67
N PRO A 100 -1.20 -3.01 20.03
CA PRO A 100 -2.26 -3.57 19.19
C PRO A 100 -3.35 -2.58 18.77
N GLY A 101 -3.73 -1.65 19.63
CA GLY A 101 -4.74 -0.61 19.36
C GLY A 101 -4.20 0.67 18.73
N SER A 102 -2.90 0.74 18.47
CA SER A 102 -2.30 1.95 17.88
C SER A 102 -2.62 2.04 16.39
N VAL A 103 -2.95 3.24 15.93
CA VAL A 103 -3.10 3.59 14.50
C VAL A 103 -1.87 3.19 13.68
N ALA A 104 -0.68 3.24 14.29
CA ALA A 104 0.59 2.90 13.65
C ALA A 104 0.84 1.38 13.51
N SER A 105 -0.01 0.54 14.10
CA SER A 105 0.09 -0.91 13.93
C SER A 105 -0.20 -1.32 12.49
N MET A 106 0.58 -2.27 11.95
CA MET A 106 0.32 -2.87 10.64
C MET A 106 -1.02 -3.61 10.56
N PHE A 107 -1.57 -3.94 11.73
CA PHE A 107 -2.86 -4.64 11.88
C PHE A 107 -3.97 -3.69 12.34
N SER A 108 -3.73 -2.38 12.36
CA SER A 108 -4.75 -1.40 12.75
C SER A 108 -5.84 -1.30 11.67
N PRO A 109 -7.06 -0.89 12.04
CA PRO A 109 -8.09 -0.51 11.08
C PRO A 109 -7.64 0.56 10.08
N ALA A 110 -6.75 1.48 10.48
CA ALA A 110 -6.19 2.50 9.60
C ALA A 110 -5.25 1.91 8.53
N ALA A 111 -4.44 0.91 8.90
CA ALA A 111 -3.61 0.18 7.94
C ALA A 111 -4.47 -0.60 6.92
N TYR A 112 -5.57 -1.21 7.40
CA TYR A 112 -6.55 -1.85 6.54
C TYR A 112 -7.21 -0.85 5.57
N LEU A 113 -7.66 0.30 6.06
CA LEU A 113 -8.24 1.37 5.25
C LEU A 113 -7.24 1.85 4.16
N ALA A 114 -5.97 2.04 4.51
CA ALA A 114 -4.95 2.46 3.55
C ALA A 114 -4.74 1.43 2.43
N ALA A 115 -4.71 0.12 2.78
CA ALA A 115 -4.64 -0.94 1.79
C ALA A 115 -5.90 -1.00 0.91
N LEU A 116 -7.08 -0.88 1.52
CA LEU A 116 -8.36 -0.89 0.81
C LEU A 116 -8.47 0.28 -0.17
N TYR A 117 -8.13 1.50 0.26
CA TYR A 117 -8.15 2.68 -0.57
C TYR A 117 -7.17 2.57 -1.75
N ARG A 118 -5.96 2.02 -1.51
CA ARG A 118 -4.97 1.77 -2.55
C ARG A 118 -5.48 0.84 -3.65
N GLU A 119 -6.16 -0.25 -3.30
CA GLU A 119 -6.70 -1.17 -4.29
C GLU A 119 -7.98 -0.64 -4.94
N ALA A 120 -8.87 0.00 -4.16
CA ALA A 120 -10.12 0.58 -4.66
C ALA A 120 -9.89 1.70 -5.68
N LYS A 121 -8.81 2.50 -5.51
CA LYS A 121 -8.44 3.55 -6.45
C LYS A 121 -8.13 3.05 -7.86
N LYS A 122 -7.69 1.78 -7.99
CA LYS A 122 -7.35 1.19 -9.30
C LYS A 122 -8.57 0.70 -10.09
N LEU A 123 -9.76 0.64 -9.47
CA LEU A 123 -10.96 0.05 -10.09
C LEU A 123 -11.52 0.87 -11.25
N TYR A 124 -11.44 2.19 -11.16
CA TYR A 124 -11.94 3.12 -12.18
C TYR A 124 -10.82 4.07 -12.60
N PRO A 125 -10.78 4.53 -13.86
CA PRO A 125 -9.81 5.52 -14.31
C PRO A 125 -10.12 6.90 -13.73
N ALA A 126 -9.07 7.73 -13.60
CA ALA A 126 -9.21 9.12 -13.18
C ALA A 126 -10.12 9.88 -14.16
N GLY A 127 -11.14 10.58 -13.64
CA GLY A 127 -12.15 11.28 -14.43
C GLY A 127 -13.49 10.55 -14.60
N ASN A 128 -13.57 9.26 -14.23
CA ASN A 128 -14.86 8.57 -14.15
C ASN A 128 -15.66 9.10 -12.94
N SER A 129 -16.97 9.29 -13.09
CA SER A 129 -17.87 9.69 -11.99
C SER A 129 -17.90 8.68 -10.85
N TRP A 130 -17.56 7.41 -11.10
CA TRP A 130 -17.47 6.35 -10.10
C TRP A 130 -16.11 6.24 -9.42
N HIS A 131 -15.11 7.01 -9.86
CA HIS A 131 -13.80 7.04 -9.23
C HIS A 131 -13.91 7.53 -7.79
N ILE A 132 -13.20 6.86 -6.86
CA ILE A 132 -13.31 7.14 -5.42
C ILE A 132 -12.96 8.60 -5.08
N ASP A 133 -11.92 9.15 -5.70
CA ASP A 133 -11.50 10.55 -5.48
C ASP A 133 -12.53 11.56 -6.03
N THR A 134 -13.29 11.20 -7.07
CA THR A 134 -14.37 12.05 -7.60
C THR A 134 -15.59 11.99 -6.68
N ARG A 135 -15.93 10.78 -6.22
CA ARG A 135 -17.10 10.55 -5.37
C ARG A 135 -16.91 10.98 -3.95
N ARG A 136 -15.70 10.97 -3.41
CA ARG A 136 -15.37 11.21 -2.01
C ARG A 136 -13.97 11.85 -1.93
N PRO A 137 -13.84 13.14 -2.32
CA PRO A 137 -12.56 13.84 -2.24
C PRO A 137 -12.04 13.94 -0.81
N ASP A 138 -12.95 13.94 0.18
CA ASP A 138 -12.67 13.94 1.62
C ASP A 138 -11.77 12.77 2.06
N LEU A 139 -11.93 11.57 1.46
CA LEU A 139 -11.14 10.39 1.85
C LEU A 139 -9.65 10.52 1.54
N LYS A 140 -9.29 11.29 0.50
CA LYS A 140 -7.89 11.53 0.13
C LYS A 140 -7.17 12.37 1.19
N ASN A 141 -7.89 13.29 1.82
CA ASN A 141 -7.37 14.23 2.81
C ASN A 141 -7.56 13.72 4.25
N LEU A 142 -8.14 12.53 4.43
CA LEU A 142 -8.37 11.94 5.74
C LEU A 142 -7.04 11.66 6.45
N VAL A 143 -6.81 12.35 7.56
CA VAL A 143 -5.63 12.14 8.40
C VAL A 143 -5.77 10.84 9.18
N LEU A 144 -4.81 9.93 9.04
CA LEU A 144 -4.74 8.69 9.82
C LEU A 144 -4.14 8.99 11.20
N SER A 145 -4.98 9.43 12.14
CA SER A 145 -4.61 9.75 13.52
C SER A 145 -5.29 8.82 14.53
N GLN A 146 -4.74 8.72 15.73
CA GLN A 146 -5.36 7.95 16.81
C GLN A 146 -6.71 8.54 17.21
N VAL A 147 -6.84 9.86 17.19
CA VAL A 147 -8.09 10.57 17.49
C VAL A 147 -9.20 10.16 16.52
N ASN A 148 -8.90 10.10 15.21
CA ASN A 148 -9.88 9.69 14.20
C ASN A 148 -10.25 8.20 14.29
N LEU A 149 -9.39 7.38 14.87
CA LEU A 149 -9.64 5.95 15.08
C LEU A 149 -10.52 5.72 16.32
N ASP A 150 -10.23 6.41 17.42
CA ASP A 150 -10.84 6.14 18.72
C ASP A 150 -12.11 6.96 19.00
N THR A 151 -12.27 8.12 18.34
CA THR A 151 -13.39 9.02 18.63
C THR A 151 -14.68 8.46 18.02
N PRO A 152 -15.71 8.13 18.82
CA PRO A 152 -16.99 7.72 18.28
C PRO A 152 -17.70 8.93 17.66
N VAL A 153 -18.15 8.78 16.43
CA VAL A 153 -18.91 9.80 15.70
C VAL A 153 -20.22 9.19 15.22
N SER A 154 -21.31 9.98 15.28
CA SER A 154 -22.59 9.55 14.74
C SER A 154 -22.53 9.46 13.22
N ALA A 155 -23.01 8.34 12.66
CA ALA A 155 -23.06 8.16 11.22
C ALA A 155 -23.91 9.25 10.52
N LEU A 156 -24.97 9.71 11.19
CA LEU A 156 -25.83 10.77 10.68
C LEU A 156 -25.11 12.13 10.67
N SER A 157 -24.36 12.45 11.73
CA SER A 157 -23.60 13.72 11.75
C SER A 157 -22.52 13.74 10.68
N LEU A 158 -21.86 12.60 10.44
CA LEU A 158 -20.87 12.48 9.36
C LEU A 158 -21.52 12.63 7.97
N SER A 159 -22.68 12.00 7.75
CA SER A 159 -23.41 12.15 6.49
C SER A 159 -23.83 13.60 6.23
N ASN A 160 -24.34 14.29 7.26
CA ASN A 160 -24.73 15.69 7.14
C ASN A 160 -23.52 16.59 6.86
N ALA A 161 -22.38 16.35 7.51
CA ALA A 161 -21.14 17.09 7.25
C ALA A 161 -20.71 16.98 5.79
N ILE A 162 -20.70 15.76 5.23
CA ILE A 162 -20.33 15.53 3.82
C ILE A 162 -21.31 16.19 2.84
N LEU A 163 -22.62 16.17 3.15
CA LEU A 163 -23.62 16.82 2.31
C LEU A 163 -23.46 18.34 2.31
N MET A 164 -23.23 18.94 3.48
CA MET A 164 -23.04 20.38 3.61
C MET A 164 -21.75 20.85 2.94
N GLU A 165 -20.66 20.09 3.03
CA GLU A 165 -19.39 20.40 2.34
C GLU A 165 -19.61 20.52 0.82
N ARG A 166 -20.32 19.55 0.22
CA ARG A 166 -20.62 19.60 -1.23
C ARG A 166 -21.56 20.72 -1.62
N LEU A 167 -22.57 21.00 -0.79
CA LEU A 167 -23.50 22.10 -1.05
C LEU A 167 -22.80 23.46 -0.95
N GLY A 168 -21.87 23.61 0.00
CA GLY A 168 -21.03 24.79 0.13
C GLY A 168 -20.11 25.01 -1.09
N GLU A 169 -19.43 23.96 -1.54
CA GLU A 169 -18.62 24.00 -2.78
C GLU A 169 -19.44 24.41 -4.01
N HIS A 170 -20.69 23.96 -4.10
CA HIS A 170 -21.59 24.34 -5.19
C HIS A 170 -22.24 25.73 -5.01
N GLY A 171 -22.43 26.20 -3.78
CA GLY A 171 -23.00 27.51 -3.45
C GLY A 171 -22.10 28.67 -3.88
N ASP A 172 -20.78 28.55 -3.64
CA ASP A 172 -19.80 29.56 -4.06
C ASP A 172 -19.70 29.67 -5.60
N THR A 173 -20.08 28.62 -6.33
CA THR A 173 -20.08 28.63 -7.80
C THR A 173 -21.29 29.37 -8.40
N LEU A 174 -22.37 29.55 -7.63
CA LEU A 174 -23.61 30.20 -8.11
C LEU A 174 -23.68 31.70 -7.81
N GLU A 175 -22.92 32.23 -6.84
CA GLU A 175 -22.81 33.69 -6.62
C GLU A 175 -22.11 34.40 -7.80
N GLY A 176 -21.27 33.69 -8.56
CA GLY A 176 -20.64 34.20 -9.78
C GLY A 176 -21.57 34.31 -11.00
N LEU A 177 -22.79 33.74 -10.95
CA LEU A 177 -23.77 33.76 -12.06
C LEU A 177 -24.96 34.69 -11.77
N SER A 178 -25.01 35.33 -10.60
CA SER A 178 -26.09 36.23 -10.18
C SER A 178 -25.86 37.72 -10.54
N ASN A 179 -24.73 38.06 -11.15
CA ASN A 179 -24.41 39.43 -11.57
C ASN A 179 -24.38 39.54 -13.10
N HIS A 180 -25.52 39.31 -13.76
CA HIS A 180 -25.84 39.84 -15.08
C HIS A 180 -27.34 40.06 -15.24
#